data_AF-A0A8J2YYA9-F1
#
_entry.id   AF-A0A8J2YYA9-F1
#
_cell.length_a   1.000
_cell.length_b   1.000
_cell.length_c   1.000
_cell.angle_alpha   90.00
_cell.angle_beta   90.00
_cell.angle_gamma   90.00
#
_symmetry.space_group_name_H-M   'P 1'
#
loop_
_entity.id
_entity.type
_entity.pdbx_description
1 polymer ?
#
loop_
_entity_poly.entity_id
_entity_poly.type
_entity_poly.pdbx_seq_one_letter_code
_entity_poly.pdbx_strand_id
1 'polypeptide(L)'
;MAFHNLPPAIAAFLAAVTERDGAALTAVFTADAGLVDLGQAHRREEIGGWIVRMMQADLRLHPINIARRERRFVLSCMVDRSVGDGPARCQLDWHFVLAGARIARLEIVDEPRPHLPPPIDAFVRAVNDFDLEGLLALFAEDAVVNDQLHDHWGKAAIRDWAREDIIGDKFTMYVVKAVKHYENYIITANVDSEYDKKGLPEPLVLSFYFSASGEKIVQLIILNNQLLE
;
A
#
# COMPACT_ATOMS: atom_id res chain seq x y z
N MET A 1 11.33 6.24 1.54
CA MET A 1 10.15 5.55 2.14
C MET A 1 9.56 6.44 3.21
N ALA A 2 8.62 7.29 2.82
CA ALA A 2 8.04 8.34 3.65
C ALA A 2 6.82 7.91 4.48
N PHE A 3 6.92 6.82 5.23
CA PHE A 3 6.05 6.60 6.39
C PHE A 3 6.65 7.33 7.60
N HIS A 4 6.76 8.66 7.49
CA HIS A 4 7.52 9.51 8.42
C HIS A 4 6.99 9.47 9.87
N ASN A 5 5.79 8.91 10.09
CA ASN A 5 5.15 8.76 11.39
C ASN A 5 5.12 7.31 11.90
N LEU A 6 5.95 6.41 11.37
CA LEU A 6 6.05 5.06 11.92
C LEU A 6 6.51 5.12 13.39
N PRO A 7 5.83 4.41 14.29
CA PRO A 7 6.38 4.13 15.61
C PRO A 7 7.78 3.52 15.48
N PRO A 8 8.76 3.92 16.31
CA PRO A 8 10.15 3.46 16.19
C PRO A 8 10.31 1.94 16.11
N ALA A 9 9.46 1.20 16.83
CA ALA A 9 9.45 -0.27 16.80
C ALA A 9 9.09 -0.84 15.41
N ILE A 10 8.14 -0.21 14.70
CA ILE A 10 7.70 -0.66 13.37
C ILE A 10 8.73 -0.23 12.31
N ALA A 11 9.33 0.96 12.46
CA ALA A 11 10.43 1.39 11.60
C ALA A 11 11.64 0.45 11.73
N ALA A 12 12.02 0.09 12.95
CA ALA A 12 13.10 -0.87 13.20
C ALA A 12 12.76 -2.28 12.67
N PHE A 13 11.51 -2.71 12.79
CA PHE A 13 11.04 -3.95 12.18
C PHE A 13 11.23 -3.95 10.65
N LEU A 14 10.78 -2.90 9.97
CA LEU A 14 10.93 -2.78 8.52
C LEU A 14 12.40 -2.74 8.10
N ALA A 15 13.22 -1.95 8.79
CA ALA A 15 14.66 -1.88 8.52
C ALA A 15 15.32 -3.26 8.65
N ALA A 16 15.05 -3.99 9.74
CA ALA A 16 15.60 -5.32 9.95
C ALA A 16 15.16 -6.32 8.88
N VAL A 17 13.91 -6.25 8.41
CA VAL A 17 13.42 -7.09 7.31
C VAL A 17 14.12 -6.73 5.99
N THR A 18 14.24 -5.44 5.68
CA THR A 18 14.91 -4.95 4.46
C THR A 18 16.39 -5.32 4.43
N GLU A 19 17.08 -5.20 5.56
CA GLU A 19 18.51 -5.53 5.72
C GLU A 19 18.76 -7.02 5.89
N ARG A 20 17.70 -7.83 6.01
CA ARG A 20 17.74 -9.26 6.35
C ARG A 20 18.50 -9.55 7.65
N ASP A 21 18.40 -8.64 8.62
CA ASP A 21 19.03 -8.78 9.94
C ASP A 21 18.08 -9.48 10.93
N GLY A 22 18.21 -10.81 11.02
CA GLY A 22 17.42 -11.61 11.95
C GLY A 22 17.69 -11.29 13.43
N ALA A 23 18.87 -10.78 13.79
CA ALA A 23 19.19 -10.40 15.16
C ALA A 23 18.49 -9.09 15.55
N ALA A 24 18.55 -8.08 14.67
CA ALA A 24 17.78 -6.84 14.82
C ALA A 24 16.27 -7.12 14.85
N LEU A 25 15.78 -7.99 13.95
CA LEU A 25 14.38 -8.37 13.91
C LEU A 25 13.95 -9.11 15.19
N THR A 26 14.83 -9.89 15.81
CA THR A 26 14.55 -10.52 17.10
C THR A 26 14.47 -9.48 18.22
N ALA A 27 15.34 -8.46 18.19
CA ALA A 27 15.46 -7.45 19.23
C ALA A 27 14.27 -6.47 19.31
N VAL A 28 13.50 -6.33 18.23
CA VAL A 28 12.30 -5.46 18.23
C VAL A 28 11.12 -6.06 19.00
N PHE A 29 11.11 -7.37 19.25
CA PHE A 29 10.03 -8.03 20.01
C PHE A 29 10.26 -7.98 21.53
N THR A 30 9.17 -7.95 22.30
CA THR A 30 9.22 -8.21 23.74
C THR A 30 9.56 -9.68 24.03
N ALA A 31 9.99 -9.97 25.26
CA ALA A 31 10.35 -11.32 25.68
C ALA A 31 9.17 -12.30 25.64
N ASP A 32 7.95 -11.77 25.79
CA ASP A 32 6.66 -12.47 25.84
C ASP A 32 5.79 -12.24 24.59
N ALA A 33 6.40 -11.77 23.50
CA ALA A 33 5.65 -11.39 22.31
C ALA A 33 4.85 -12.56 21.71
N GLY A 34 3.63 -12.27 21.27
CA GLY A 34 2.80 -13.20 20.50
C GLY A 34 2.90 -12.93 18.99
N LEU A 35 2.92 -14.00 18.18
CA LEU A 35 2.93 -13.89 16.72
C LEU A 35 1.86 -14.78 16.09
N VAL A 36 1.09 -14.24 15.16
CA VAL A 36 0.14 -14.98 14.32
C VAL A 36 0.47 -14.68 12.87
N ASP A 37 0.81 -15.70 12.09
CA ASP A 37 1.14 -15.57 10.66
C ASP A 37 0.03 -16.23 9.85
N LEU A 38 -0.81 -15.44 9.18
CA LEU A 38 -1.90 -15.92 8.32
C LEU A 38 -2.79 -16.98 9.01
N GLY A 39 -3.14 -16.72 10.28
CA GLY A 39 -3.95 -17.61 11.13
C GLY A 39 -3.16 -18.68 11.89
N GLN A 40 -1.86 -18.88 11.58
CA GLN A 40 -0.99 -19.78 12.33
C GLN A 40 -0.39 -19.07 13.54
N ALA A 41 -0.79 -19.46 14.74
CA ALA A 41 -0.19 -18.96 15.97
C ALA A 41 1.19 -19.58 16.22
N HIS A 42 2.15 -18.73 16.58
CA HIS A 42 3.51 -19.11 16.96
C HIS A 42 3.75 -18.78 18.44
N ARG A 43 4.22 -19.77 19.19
CA ARG A 43 4.66 -19.58 20.58
C ARG A 43 6.00 -18.83 20.61
N ARG A 44 6.36 -18.28 21.77
CA ARG A 44 7.56 -17.46 21.93
C ARG A 44 8.83 -18.15 21.43
N GLU A 45 9.02 -19.41 21.79
CA GLU A 45 10.18 -20.21 21.38
C GLU A 45 10.21 -20.50 19.87
N GLU A 46 9.08 -20.37 19.17
CA GLU A 46 8.96 -20.62 17.73
C GLU A 46 9.23 -19.35 16.90
N ILE A 47 9.18 -18.17 17.51
CA ILE A 47 9.40 -16.89 16.81
C ILE A 47 10.80 -16.82 16.19
N GLY A 48 11.83 -17.33 16.88
CA GLY A 48 13.19 -17.36 16.31
C GLY A 48 13.26 -18.17 15.01
N GLY A 49 12.59 -19.33 14.99
CA GLY A 49 12.48 -20.15 13.78
C GLY A 49 11.64 -19.47 12.68
N TRP A 50 10.58 -18.76 13.05
CA TRP A 50 9.80 -17.95 12.12
C TRP A 50 10.64 -16.83 11.47
N ILE A 51 11.43 -16.10 12.26
CA ILE A 51 12.35 -15.06 11.77
C ILE A 51 13.34 -15.65 10.77
N VAL A 52 13.98 -16.78 11.10
CA VAL A 52 14.94 -17.42 10.18
C VAL A 52 14.29 -17.78 8.86
N ARG A 53 13.06 -18.34 8.87
CA ARG A 53 12.31 -18.63 7.65
C ARG A 53 11.98 -17.37 6.86
N MET A 54 11.57 -16.30 7.53
CA MET A 54 11.28 -15.01 6.90
C MET A 54 12.52 -14.41 6.23
N MET A 55 13.70 -14.53 6.84
CA MET A 55 14.97 -14.02 6.26
C MET A 55 15.46 -14.86 5.07
N GLN A 56 15.15 -16.16 5.07
CA GLN A 56 15.46 -17.07 3.97
C GLN A 56 14.47 -16.93 2.81
N ALA A 57 13.24 -16.51 3.08
CA ALA A 57 12.26 -16.23 2.05
C ALA A 57 12.72 -15.10 1.13
N ASP A 58 12.35 -15.18 -0.14
CA ASP A 58 12.40 -14.04 -1.04
C ASP A 58 11.16 -13.18 -0.79
N LEU A 59 11.19 -12.42 0.30
CA LEU A 59 10.11 -11.55 0.75
C LEU A 59 10.56 -10.10 0.66
N ARG A 60 9.75 -9.23 0.04
CA ARG A 60 9.96 -7.77 0.06
C ARG A 60 8.67 -7.09 0.50
N LEU A 61 8.80 -6.20 1.47
CA LEU A 61 7.69 -5.41 1.98
C LEU A 61 7.76 -4.01 1.38
N HIS A 62 6.66 -3.58 0.77
CA HIS A 62 6.44 -2.22 0.28
C HIS A 62 5.25 -1.65 1.03
N PRO A 63 5.48 -0.91 2.13
CA PRO A 63 4.41 -0.27 2.86
C PRO A 63 3.62 0.70 1.96
N ILE A 64 2.30 0.70 2.09
CA ILE A 64 1.38 1.56 1.31
C ILE A 64 0.40 2.36 2.18
N ASN A 65 0.19 1.95 3.43
CA ASN A 65 -0.66 2.68 4.38
C ASN A 65 -0.31 2.28 5.81
N ILE A 66 -0.39 3.24 6.74
CA ILE A 66 -0.38 2.95 8.17
C ILE A 66 -1.59 3.61 8.84
N ALA A 67 -2.27 2.85 9.67
CA ALA A 67 -3.40 3.34 10.44
C ALA A 67 -3.28 2.98 11.92
N ARG A 68 -3.56 3.93 12.80
CA ARG A 68 -3.77 3.64 14.22
C ARG A 68 -5.22 3.24 14.47
N ARG A 69 -5.42 2.13 15.16
CA ARG A 69 -6.73 1.58 15.54
C ARG A 69 -6.70 1.26 17.03
N GLU A 70 -7.23 2.15 17.86
CA GLU A 70 -7.22 2.03 19.32
C GLU A 70 -5.82 1.70 19.88
N ARG A 71 -5.57 0.41 20.16
CA ARG A 71 -4.35 -0.15 20.77
C ARG A 71 -3.39 -0.81 19.78
N ARG A 72 -3.71 -0.83 18.49
CA ARG A 72 -2.86 -1.43 17.45
C ARG A 72 -2.52 -0.43 16.34
N PHE A 73 -1.40 -0.68 15.68
CA PHE A 73 -1.06 -0.10 14.39
C PHE A 73 -1.30 -1.15 13.32
N VAL A 74 -1.91 -0.75 12.21
CA VAL A 74 -2.13 -1.58 11.03
C VAL A 74 -1.25 -1.02 9.94
N LEU A 75 -0.21 -1.77 9.57
CA LEU A 75 0.64 -1.46 8.43
C LEU A 75 0.19 -2.32 7.26
N SER A 76 -0.35 -1.69 6.23
CA SER A 76 -0.69 -2.36 4.98
C SER A 76 0.52 -2.33 4.06
N CYS A 77 0.92 -3.49 3.56
CA CYS A 77 2.06 -3.65 2.67
C CYS A 77 1.63 -4.36 1.38
N MET A 78 2.13 -3.90 0.24
CA MET A 78 2.34 -4.77 -0.91
C MET A 78 3.53 -5.67 -0.61
N VAL A 79 3.36 -6.96 -0.83
CA VAL A 79 4.31 -8.01 -0.48
C VAL A 79 4.67 -8.76 -1.74
N ASP A 80 5.95 -8.67 -2.12
CA ASP A 80 6.51 -9.54 -3.15
C ASP A 80 7.01 -10.82 -2.48
N ARG A 81 6.59 -11.96 -3.01
CA ARG A 81 7.06 -13.27 -2.57
C ARG A 81 7.23 -14.22 -3.74
N SER A 82 8.20 -15.13 -3.64
CA SER A 82 8.29 -16.28 -4.54
C SER A 82 7.33 -17.39 -4.08
N VAL A 83 6.38 -17.80 -4.91
CA VAL A 83 5.46 -18.92 -4.63
C VAL A 83 5.57 -19.93 -5.77
N GLY A 84 6.15 -21.10 -5.49
CA GLY A 84 6.50 -22.06 -6.54
C GLY A 84 7.54 -21.48 -7.50
N ASP A 85 7.29 -21.58 -8.80
CA ASP A 85 8.21 -21.11 -9.86
C ASP A 85 7.97 -19.66 -10.31
N GLY A 86 7.07 -18.92 -9.66
CA GLY A 86 6.68 -17.58 -10.10
C GLY A 86 6.66 -16.52 -8.99
N PRO A 87 6.88 -15.23 -9.34
CA PRO A 87 6.63 -14.14 -8.42
C PRO A 87 5.13 -14.03 -8.14
N ALA A 88 4.77 -13.91 -6.87
CA ALA A 88 3.43 -13.62 -6.42
C ALA A 88 3.47 -12.31 -5.62
N ARG A 89 2.65 -11.35 -6.03
CA ARG A 89 2.47 -10.09 -5.31
C ARG A 89 1.09 -10.06 -4.69
N CYS A 90 1.02 -9.86 -3.38
CA CYS A 90 -0.23 -9.71 -2.66
C CYS A 90 -0.16 -8.52 -1.72
N GLN A 91 -1.30 -8.11 -1.17
CA GLN A 91 -1.34 -7.12 -0.12
C GLN A 91 -1.64 -7.83 1.20
N LEU A 92 -0.91 -7.50 2.25
CA LEU A 92 -1.14 -8.05 3.60
C LEU A 92 -1.17 -6.90 4.62
N ASP A 93 -1.99 -7.08 5.65
CA ASP A 93 -2.05 -6.17 6.78
C ASP A 93 -1.26 -6.77 7.96
N TRP A 94 -0.34 -5.97 8.49
CA TRP A 94 0.51 -6.30 9.63
C TRP A 94 0.00 -5.52 10.84
N HIS A 95 -0.63 -6.24 11.76
CA HIS A 95 -1.19 -5.70 13.00
C HIS A 95 -0.16 -5.74 14.13
N PHE A 96 0.30 -4.58 14.56
CA PHE A 96 1.26 -4.41 15.64
C PHE A 96 0.58 -3.91 16.90
N VAL A 97 0.80 -4.61 18.02
CA VAL A 97 0.57 -4.06 19.36
C VAL A 97 1.93 -3.77 19.98
N LEU A 98 2.13 -2.55 20.43
CA LEU A 98 3.40 -2.09 20.99
C LEU A 98 3.35 -2.05 22.52
N ALA A 99 4.47 -2.40 23.16
CA ALA A 99 4.73 -2.18 24.58
C ALA A 99 6.00 -1.31 24.70
N GLY A 100 5.80 -0.02 24.91
CA GLY A 100 6.88 0.97 24.83
C GLY A 100 7.51 0.98 23.43
N ALA A 101 8.82 0.73 23.36
CA ALA A 101 9.58 0.74 22.11
C ALA A 101 9.70 -0.64 21.43
N ARG A 102 8.92 -1.65 21.88
CA ARG A 102 8.98 -3.03 21.37
C ARG A 102 7.61 -3.54 20.94
N ILE A 103 7.62 -4.56 20.07
CA ILE A 103 6.44 -5.26 19.57
C ILE A 103 6.04 -6.34 20.57
N ALA A 104 4.85 -6.21 21.16
CA ALA A 104 4.26 -7.19 22.07
C ALA A 104 3.37 -8.20 21.33
N ARG A 105 2.74 -7.78 20.22
CA ARG A 105 2.01 -8.70 19.34
C ARG A 105 2.22 -8.30 17.89
N LEU A 106 2.45 -9.30 17.04
CA LEU A 106 2.37 -9.17 15.60
C LEU A 106 1.34 -10.17 15.06
N GLU A 107 0.45 -9.71 14.21
CA GLU A 107 -0.51 -10.54 13.49
C GLU A 107 -0.52 -10.14 12.02
N ILE A 108 -0.27 -11.11 11.15
CA ILE A 108 -0.22 -10.93 9.69
C ILE A 108 -1.50 -11.53 9.12
N VAL A 109 -2.27 -10.72 8.40
CA VAL A 109 -3.58 -11.12 7.89
C VAL A 109 -3.75 -10.72 6.42
N ASP A 110 -4.49 -11.55 5.70
CA ASP A 110 -5.03 -11.25 4.37
C ASP A 110 -6.49 -10.81 4.54
N GLU A 111 -6.68 -9.51 4.80
CA GLU A 111 -8.00 -8.94 5.03
C GLU A 111 -8.76 -8.78 3.70
N PRO A 112 -10.10 -9.02 3.68
CA PRO A 112 -10.91 -8.80 2.49
C PRO A 112 -10.80 -7.35 1.99
N ARG A 113 -10.48 -7.19 0.70
CA ARG A 113 -10.40 -5.88 0.04
C ARG A 113 -11.63 -5.63 -0.82
N PRO A 114 -11.98 -4.35 -1.08
CA PRO A 114 -13.02 -4.04 -2.06
C PRO A 114 -12.72 -4.74 -3.38
N HIS A 115 -13.73 -5.40 -3.95
CA HIS A 115 -13.58 -6.00 -5.27
C HIS A 115 -13.44 -4.88 -6.32
N LEU A 116 -12.33 -4.90 -7.05
CA LEU A 116 -12.06 -3.94 -8.12
C LEU A 116 -12.24 -4.63 -9.48
N PRO A 117 -12.85 -3.96 -10.46
CA PRO A 117 -12.85 -4.45 -11.83
C PRO A 117 -11.40 -4.49 -12.38
N PRO A 118 -11.10 -5.36 -13.38
CA PRO A 118 -9.74 -5.57 -13.85
C PRO A 118 -8.91 -4.32 -14.20
N PRO A 119 -9.42 -3.33 -14.97
CA PRO A 119 -8.61 -2.15 -15.31
C PRO A 119 -8.28 -1.27 -14.09
N ILE A 120 -9.15 -1.27 -13.07
CA ILE A 120 -8.95 -0.46 -11.85
C ILE A 120 -8.04 -1.20 -10.86
N ASP A 121 -8.16 -2.52 -10.75
CA ASP A 121 -7.20 -3.33 -10.00
C ASP A 121 -5.79 -3.19 -10.57
N ALA A 122 -5.65 -3.25 -11.90
CA ALA A 122 -4.39 -3.05 -12.59
C ALA A 122 -3.83 -1.64 -12.38
N PHE A 123 -4.68 -0.60 -12.36
CA PHE A 123 -4.29 0.78 -12.07
C PHE A 123 -3.69 0.89 -10.67
N VAL A 124 -4.40 0.38 -9.65
CA VAL A 124 -3.94 0.42 -8.25
C VAL A 124 -2.61 -0.32 -8.08
N ARG A 125 -2.42 -1.45 -8.75
CA ARG A 125 -1.15 -2.17 -8.75
C ARG A 125 -0.04 -1.35 -9.41
N ALA A 126 -0.25 -0.84 -10.61
CA ALA A 126 0.76 -0.06 -11.33
C ALA A 126 1.21 1.18 -10.54
N VAL A 127 0.27 1.86 -9.87
CA VAL A 127 0.56 2.98 -8.96
C VAL A 127 1.45 2.52 -7.80
N ASN A 128 1.01 1.51 -7.04
CA ASN A 128 1.75 1.03 -5.86
C ASN A 128 3.09 0.33 -6.19
N ASP A 129 3.27 -0.09 -7.44
CA ASP A 129 4.48 -0.72 -7.95
C ASP A 129 5.45 0.31 -8.55
N PHE A 130 5.00 1.56 -8.68
CA PHE A 130 5.70 2.62 -9.39
C PHE A 130 6.04 2.21 -10.85
N ASP A 131 5.14 1.46 -11.49
CA ASP A 131 5.27 1.00 -12.87
C ASP A 131 4.63 2.00 -13.85
N LEU A 132 5.43 2.94 -14.32
CA LEU A 132 4.98 3.96 -15.27
C LEU A 132 4.42 3.36 -16.57
N GLU A 133 5.09 2.35 -17.11
CA GLU A 133 4.70 1.79 -18.41
C GLU A 133 3.46 0.91 -18.28
N GLY A 134 3.37 0.12 -17.20
CA GLY A 134 2.15 -0.62 -16.84
C GLY A 134 0.97 0.32 -16.62
N LEU A 135 1.18 1.45 -15.94
CA LEU A 135 0.16 2.47 -15.72
C LEU A 135 -0.32 3.07 -17.05
N LEU A 136 0.60 3.50 -17.91
CA LEU A 136 0.27 4.09 -19.22
C LEU A 136 -0.41 3.12 -20.17
N ALA A 137 -0.11 1.82 -20.07
CA ALA A 137 -0.77 0.80 -20.86
C ALA A 137 -2.26 0.70 -20.57
N LEU A 138 -2.75 1.15 -19.40
CA LEU A 138 -4.16 1.10 -19.02
C LEU A 138 -4.99 2.21 -19.65
N PHE A 139 -4.38 3.33 -20.03
CA PHE A 139 -5.09 4.46 -20.62
C PHE A 139 -5.32 4.28 -22.13
N ALA A 140 -6.45 4.78 -22.61
CA ALA A 140 -6.67 4.99 -24.05
C ALA A 140 -5.72 6.07 -24.60
N GLU A 141 -5.50 6.09 -25.92
CA GLU A 141 -4.58 7.06 -26.56
C GLU A 141 -4.98 8.52 -26.32
N ASP A 142 -6.28 8.79 -26.33
CA ASP A 142 -6.93 10.09 -26.17
C ASP A 142 -7.54 10.29 -24.78
N ALA A 143 -7.15 9.47 -23.80
CA ALA A 143 -7.68 9.57 -22.44
C ALA A 143 -7.37 10.93 -21.80
N VAL A 144 -8.17 11.30 -20.80
CA VAL A 144 -7.96 12.51 -20.00
C VAL A 144 -7.81 12.17 -18.52
N VAL A 145 -6.80 12.77 -17.88
CA VAL A 145 -6.68 12.80 -16.42
C VAL A 145 -6.95 14.23 -15.96
N ASN A 146 -7.87 14.41 -15.02
CA ASN A 146 -7.99 15.64 -14.25
C ASN A 146 -7.43 15.40 -12.85
N ASP A 147 -6.35 16.10 -12.52
CA ASP A 147 -5.75 16.09 -11.20
C ASP A 147 -5.54 17.53 -10.74
N GLN A 148 -5.91 17.82 -9.50
CA GLN A 148 -5.82 19.18 -8.93
C GLN A 148 -6.41 20.28 -9.83
N LEU A 149 -7.52 20.00 -10.51
CA LEU A 149 -8.19 20.92 -11.46
C LEU A 149 -7.38 21.22 -12.75
N HIS A 150 -6.34 20.44 -13.05
CA HIS A 150 -5.58 20.51 -14.30
C HIS A 150 -5.87 19.28 -15.16
N ASP A 151 -6.11 19.51 -16.45
CA ASP A 151 -6.34 18.43 -17.40
C ASP A 151 -5.04 18.02 -18.12
N HIS A 152 -4.79 16.71 -18.16
CA HIS A 152 -3.75 16.07 -18.94
C HIS A 152 -4.39 15.23 -20.05
N TRP A 153 -4.39 15.78 -21.27
CA TRP A 153 -5.04 15.18 -22.44
C TRP A 153 -4.06 14.33 -23.26
N GLY A 154 -4.44 13.07 -23.49
CA GLY A 154 -3.70 12.10 -24.26
C GLY A 154 -2.50 11.50 -23.53
N LYS A 155 -2.03 10.34 -24.02
CA LYS A 155 -0.97 9.56 -23.34
C LYS A 155 0.32 10.32 -23.07
N ALA A 156 0.72 11.26 -23.94
CA ALA A 156 1.93 12.04 -23.72
C ALA A 156 1.81 12.91 -22.45
N ALA A 157 0.72 13.65 -22.30
CA ALA A 157 0.49 14.48 -21.11
C ALA A 157 0.29 13.62 -19.85
N ILE A 158 -0.41 12.49 -19.98
CA ILE A 158 -0.60 11.54 -18.87
C ILE A 158 0.73 10.91 -18.45
N ARG A 159 1.65 10.62 -19.38
CA ARG A 159 3.01 10.16 -19.06
C ARG A 159 3.76 11.19 -18.25
N ASP A 160 3.66 12.45 -18.63
CA ASP A 160 4.38 13.52 -17.94
C ASP A 160 3.84 13.70 -16.50
N TRP A 161 2.52 13.76 -16.35
CA TRP A 161 1.84 13.74 -15.06
C TRP A 161 2.22 12.53 -14.21
N ALA A 162 2.07 11.32 -14.74
CA ALA A 162 2.33 10.10 -13.99
C ALA A 162 3.80 10.03 -13.55
N ARG A 163 4.74 10.39 -14.42
CA ARG A 163 6.17 10.39 -14.12
C ARG A 163 6.54 11.35 -12.99
N GLU A 164 5.88 12.50 -12.91
CA GLU A 164 6.14 13.53 -11.91
C GLU A 164 5.37 13.23 -10.62
N ASP A 165 4.04 13.19 -10.69
CA ASP A 165 3.16 13.26 -9.52
C ASP A 165 2.84 11.88 -8.92
N ILE A 166 2.88 10.82 -9.73
CA ILE A 166 2.58 9.46 -9.25
C ILE A 166 3.88 8.72 -8.93
N ILE A 167 4.78 8.62 -9.90
CA ILE A 167 6.01 7.82 -9.82
C ILE A 167 7.14 8.59 -9.14
N GLY A 168 7.27 9.88 -9.49
CA GLY A 168 8.29 10.78 -8.94
C GLY A 168 8.09 11.00 -7.45
N ASP A 169 6.86 11.32 -7.06
CA ASP A 169 6.46 11.55 -5.66
C ASP A 169 6.22 10.28 -4.84
N LYS A 170 6.48 9.08 -5.40
CA LYS A 170 6.25 7.80 -4.72
C LYS A 170 4.83 7.67 -4.16
N PHE A 171 3.85 8.06 -4.97
CA PHE A 171 2.45 7.99 -4.63
C PHE A 171 2.00 6.55 -4.38
N THR A 172 1.44 6.30 -3.21
CA THR A 172 0.86 5.01 -2.82
C THR A 172 -0.62 5.18 -2.49
N MET A 173 -1.39 4.13 -2.71
CA MET A 173 -2.83 4.13 -2.47
C MET A 173 -3.31 2.83 -1.81
N TYR A 174 -4.07 3.00 -0.74
CA TYR A 174 -4.79 1.94 -0.05
C TYR A 174 -6.30 2.14 -0.23
N VAL A 175 -6.91 1.31 -1.08
CA VAL A 175 -8.33 1.42 -1.43
C VAL A 175 -9.20 0.95 -0.27
N VAL A 176 -10.01 1.86 0.28
CA VAL A 176 -10.94 1.59 1.39
C VAL A 176 -12.37 1.35 0.91
N LYS A 177 -12.72 1.81 -0.29
CA LYS A 177 -14.06 1.66 -0.86
C LYS A 177 -13.99 1.62 -2.38
N ALA A 178 -14.87 0.82 -2.98
CA ALA A 178 -15.13 0.82 -4.41
C ALA A 178 -16.64 0.80 -4.68
N VAL A 179 -17.09 1.60 -5.63
CA VAL A 179 -18.48 1.70 -6.07
C VAL A 179 -18.51 1.65 -7.58
N LYS A 180 -19.31 0.73 -8.15
CA LYS A 180 -19.65 0.75 -9.57
C LYS A 180 -20.95 1.53 -9.76
N HIS A 181 -20.97 2.46 -10.70
CA HIS A 181 -22.17 3.21 -11.10
C HIS A 181 -22.24 3.26 -12.63
N TYR A 182 -23.04 2.37 -13.21
CA TYR A 182 -23.07 2.12 -14.66
C TYR A 182 -21.65 1.81 -15.20
N GLU A 183 -21.16 2.57 -16.18
CA GLU A 183 -19.84 2.43 -16.78
C GLU A 183 -18.72 3.17 -16.01
N ASN A 184 -19.08 3.79 -14.87
CA ASN A 184 -18.14 4.49 -14.02
C ASN A 184 -17.78 3.67 -12.78
N TYR A 185 -16.53 3.83 -12.35
CA TYR A 185 -16.04 3.27 -11.09
C TYR A 185 -15.50 4.39 -10.21
N ILE A 186 -15.92 4.38 -8.96
CA ILE A 186 -15.46 5.34 -7.95
C ILE A 186 -14.74 4.55 -6.89
N ILE A 187 -13.45 4.83 -6.68
CA ILE A 187 -12.72 4.29 -5.52
C ILE A 187 -12.40 5.42 -4.56
N THR A 188 -12.45 5.12 -3.27
CA THR A 188 -11.93 5.97 -2.21
C THR A 188 -10.69 5.30 -1.65
N ALA A 189 -9.59 6.04 -1.57
CA ALA A 189 -8.33 5.53 -1.06
C ALA A 189 -7.68 6.48 -0.05
N ASN A 190 -7.04 5.89 0.95
CA ASN A 190 -6.01 6.61 1.71
C ASN A 190 -4.76 6.66 0.84
N VAL A 191 -4.14 7.82 0.73
CA VAL A 191 -2.97 8.02 -0.13
C VAL A 191 -1.81 8.61 0.65
N ASP A 192 -0.61 8.28 0.21
CA ASP A 192 0.65 8.77 0.79
C ASP A 192 1.69 8.98 -0.32
N SER A 193 2.70 9.80 -0.09
CA SER A 193 3.73 10.26 -1.04
C SER A 193 4.94 10.85 -0.30
N GLU A 194 6.00 11.18 -1.04
CA GLU A 194 7.21 11.86 -0.56
C GLU A 194 7.16 13.41 -0.66
N TYR A 195 6.05 14.02 -1.11
CA TYR A 195 5.92 15.48 -1.23
C TYR A 195 5.71 16.20 0.12
N ASP A 196 5.80 17.54 0.16
CA ASP A 196 5.51 18.35 1.35
C ASP A 196 4.02 18.32 1.73
N LYS A 197 3.67 17.56 2.77
CA LYS A 197 2.29 17.37 3.25
C LYS A 197 1.81 18.46 4.23
N LYS A 198 2.54 19.55 4.40
CA LYS A 198 2.20 20.58 5.39
C LYS A 198 0.78 21.13 5.16
N GLY A 199 -0.08 20.95 6.15
CA GLY A 199 -1.47 21.43 6.14
C GLY A 199 -2.48 20.45 5.53
N LEU A 200 -2.06 19.27 5.09
CA LEU A 200 -2.96 18.21 4.65
C LEU A 200 -3.47 17.38 5.84
N PRO A 201 -4.69 16.81 5.75
CA PRO A 201 -5.19 15.88 6.74
C PRO A 201 -4.37 14.58 6.75
N GLU A 202 -4.32 13.91 7.91
CA GLU A 202 -3.71 12.60 8.06
C GLU A 202 -4.77 11.60 8.58
N PRO A 203 -5.18 10.58 7.79
CA PRO A 203 -4.73 10.29 6.42
C PRO A 203 -5.32 11.27 5.38
N LEU A 204 -4.59 11.48 4.28
CA LEU A 204 -5.17 12.11 3.09
C LEU A 204 -6.04 11.09 2.38
N VAL A 205 -7.29 11.45 2.12
CA VAL A 205 -8.26 10.59 1.43
C VAL A 205 -8.64 11.22 0.11
N LEU A 206 -8.46 10.48 -0.99
CA LEU A 206 -8.86 10.91 -2.32
C LEU A 206 -9.96 10.00 -2.88
N SER A 207 -10.80 10.58 -3.73
CA SER A 207 -11.75 9.86 -4.56
C SER A 207 -11.27 9.88 -6.01
N PHE A 208 -11.24 8.72 -6.65
CA PHE A 208 -10.85 8.56 -8.04
C PHE A 208 -12.07 8.10 -8.82
N TYR A 209 -12.48 8.91 -9.79
CA TYR A 209 -13.60 8.64 -10.68
C TYR A 209 -13.04 8.18 -12.01
N PHE A 210 -13.31 6.93 -12.35
CA PHE A 210 -12.88 6.32 -13.60
C PHE A 210 -14.08 6.14 -14.54
N SER A 211 -13.86 6.51 -15.79
CA SER A 211 -14.68 6.05 -16.91
C SER A 211 -13.85 5.07 -17.73
N ALA A 212 -14.40 3.91 -18.04
CA ALA A 212 -13.72 2.86 -18.81
C ALA A 212 -14.45 2.57 -20.13
N SER A 213 -13.68 2.24 -21.16
CA SER A 213 -14.17 1.70 -22.43
C SER A 213 -13.47 0.37 -22.68
N GLY A 214 -14.19 -0.73 -22.47
CA GLY A 214 -13.59 -2.07 -22.43
C GLY A 214 -12.54 -2.19 -21.33
N GLU A 215 -11.31 -2.53 -21.69
CA GLU A 215 -10.18 -2.67 -20.76
C GLU A 215 -9.33 -1.40 -20.62
N LYS A 216 -9.76 -0.28 -21.24
CA LYS A 216 -9.02 0.99 -21.19
C LYS A 216 -9.72 2.02 -20.33
N ILE A 217 -8.93 2.75 -19.55
CA ILE A 217 -9.36 3.97 -18.85
C ILE A 217 -9.39 5.09 -19.89
N VAL A 218 -10.55 5.71 -20.07
CA VAL A 218 -10.73 6.87 -20.97
C VAL A 218 -10.78 8.19 -20.21
N GLN A 219 -11.12 8.14 -18.92
CA GLN A 219 -11.07 9.30 -18.04
C GLN A 219 -10.72 8.88 -16.62
N LEU A 220 -9.90 9.69 -15.96
CA LEU A 220 -9.68 9.67 -14.52
C LEU A 220 -9.86 11.09 -13.96
N ILE A 221 -10.64 11.25 -12.91
CA ILE A 221 -10.74 12.50 -12.14
C ILE A 221 -10.36 12.19 -10.69
N ILE A 222 -9.42 12.96 -10.15
CA ILE A 222 -8.94 12.83 -8.78
C ILE A 222 -9.44 14.00 -7.96
N LEU A 223 -10.24 13.72 -6.93
CA LEU A 223 -10.79 14.74 -6.04
C LEU A 223 -10.36 14.49 -4.60
N ASN A 224 -10.06 15.57 -3.89
CA ASN A 224 -9.90 15.51 -2.44
C ASN A 224 -11.24 15.11 -1.80
N ASN A 225 -11.24 14.01 -1.05
CA ASN A 225 -12.42 13.51 -0.39
C ASN A 225 -12.54 14.14 0.99
N GLN A 226 -12.85 15.43 1.02
CA GLN A 226 -13.24 16.09 2.26
C GLN A 226 -14.67 15.67 2.58
N LEU A 227 -14.86 14.95 3.68
CA LEU A 227 -16.17 14.88 4.31
C LEU A 227 -16.50 16.33 4.71
N LEU A 228 -17.55 16.91 4.12
CA LEU A 228 -18.11 18.16 4.63
C LEU A 228 -18.47 17.92 6.10
N GLU A 229 -17.82 18.65 7.01
CA GLU A 229 -18.19 18.73 8.42
C GLU A 229 -19.60 19.35 8.59
#